data_AF-A0A7X6PXT4-F1
#
_entry.id   AF-A0A7X6PXT4-F1
#
_cell.length_a   1.000
_cell.length_b   1.000
_cell.length_c   1.000
_cell.angle_alpha   90.00
_cell.angle_beta   90.00
_cell.angle_gamma   90.00
#
_symmetry.space_group_name_H-M   'P 1'
#
loop_
_entity.id
_entity.type
_entity.pdbx_description
1 polymer ?
#
loop_
_entity_poly.entity_id
_entity_poly.type
_entity_poly.pdbx_seq_one_letter_code
_entity_poly.pdbx_strand_id
1 'polypeptide(L)'
;PVPVAMMVAGWFIAMGLRKKAVQQQRKWVFNIVQVTLAIWFIAALSGLWASIQSGLLGIPDMQIQGNGSTGYMLNWMQDRVVSELPHPWVISLHIFFFKGLMLLWALWLAYSLILRWLP
;
A
#
# COMPACT_ATOMS: atom_id res chain seq x y z
N PRO A 1 4.15 2.90 5.66
CA PRO A 1 3.54 3.57 6.85
C PRO A 1 2.35 4.45 6.46
N VAL A 2 1.32 4.54 7.31
CA VAL A 2 0.08 5.32 7.03
C VAL A 2 0.36 6.79 6.68
N PRO A 3 1.28 7.52 7.35
CA PRO A 3 1.56 8.91 7.01
C PRO A 3 2.12 9.10 5.59
N VAL A 4 2.98 8.18 5.14
CA VAL A 4 3.54 8.18 3.78
C VAL A 4 2.44 7.92 2.75
N ALA A 5 1.52 6.98 3.03
CA ALA A 5 0.39 6.69 2.15
C ALA A 5 -0.55 7.90 2.00
N MET A 6 -0.85 8.60 3.10
CA MET A 6 -1.63 9.84 3.07
C MET A 6 -0.92 10.94 2.28
N MET A 7 0.40 11.07 2.42
CA MET A 7 1.20 12.05 1.70
C MET A 7 1.17 11.81 0.18
N VAL A 8 1.27 10.55 -0.25
CA VAL A 8 1.17 10.15 -1.67
C VAL A 8 -0.25 10.36 -2.21
N ALA A 9 -1.27 9.94 -1.47
CA ALA A 9 -2.67 10.13 -1.86
C ALA A 9 -3.04 11.61 -1.98
N GLY A 10 -2.58 12.44 -1.04
CA GLY A 10 -2.75 13.89 -1.06
C GLY A 10 -2.13 14.53 -2.31
N TRP A 11 -0.96 14.04 -2.74
CA TRP A 11 -0.31 14.52 -3.96
C TRP A 11 -1.13 14.22 -5.23
N PHE A 12 -1.72 13.01 -5.36
CA PHE A 12 -2.61 12.67 -6.48
C PHE A 12 -3.87 13.55 -6.50
N ILE A 13 -4.48 13.78 -5.34
CA ILE A 13 -5.65 14.66 -5.22
C ILE A 13 -5.27 16.09 -5.62
N ALA A 14 -4.12 16.61 -5.16
CA ALA A 14 -3.63 17.94 -5.50
C ALA A 14 -3.41 18.09 -7.03
N MET A 15 -2.88 17.07 -7.70
CA MET A 15 -2.77 17.06 -9.16
C MET A 15 -4.14 17.05 -9.87
N GLY A 16 -5.11 16.30 -9.34
CA GLY A 16 -6.49 16.30 -9.86
C GLY A 16 -7.19 17.65 -9.71
N LEU A 17 -7.00 18.32 -8.57
CA LEU A 17 -7.54 19.66 -8.31
C LEU A 17 -6.86 20.73 -9.16
N ARG A 18 -5.55 20.60 -9.42
CA ARG A 18 -4.81 21.52 -10.31
C ARG A 18 -5.45 21.60 -11.69
N LYS A 19 -5.89 20.47 -12.28
CA LYS A 19 -6.55 20.48 -13.61
C LYS A 19 -7.74 21.44 -13.70
N LYS A 20 -8.42 21.72 -12.59
CA LYS A 20 -9.59 22.62 -12.53
C LYS A 20 -9.25 24.08 -12.20
N ALA A 21 -8.15 24.32 -11.47
CA ALA A 21 -7.80 25.64 -10.94
C ALA A 21 -6.91 26.50 -11.87
N VAL A 22 -6.34 25.92 -12.94
CA VAL A 22 -5.33 26.59 -13.78
C VAL A 22 -5.90 27.65 -14.73
N GLN A 23 -7.22 27.67 -15.01
CA GLN A 23 -7.78 28.55 -16.05
C GLN A 23 -7.74 30.06 -15.75
N GLN A 24 -7.48 30.52 -14.52
CA GLN A 24 -7.56 31.96 -14.16
C GLN A 24 -6.42 32.48 -13.24
N GLN A 25 -5.30 31.79 -13.10
CA GLN A 25 -4.25 32.22 -12.14
C GLN A 25 -3.14 33.09 -12.76
N ARG A 26 -2.68 34.10 -12.01
CA ARG A 26 -1.48 34.90 -12.33
C ARG A 26 -0.24 34.00 -12.46
N LYS A 27 0.63 34.30 -13.43
CA LYS A 27 1.85 33.52 -13.74
C LYS A 27 2.74 33.20 -12.53
N TRP A 28 2.85 34.12 -11.57
CA TRP A 28 3.64 33.91 -10.34
C TRP A 28 3.02 32.87 -9.39
N VAL A 29 1.70 32.87 -9.22
CA VAL A 29 0.99 31.87 -8.38
C VAL A 29 1.14 30.48 -8.99
N PHE A 30 1.06 30.39 -10.32
CA PHE A 30 1.30 29.14 -11.04
C PHE A 30 2.71 28.57 -10.78
N ASN A 31 3.75 29.42 -10.83
CA ASN A 31 5.13 29.00 -10.57
C ASN A 31 5.32 28.49 -9.13
N ILE A 32 4.76 29.19 -8.13
CA ILE A 32 4.83 28.78 -6.72
C ILE A 32 4.16 27.41 -6.51
N VAL A 33 2.97 27.22 -7.10
CA VAL A 33 2.24 25.94 -7.03
C VAL A 33 3.04 24.81 -7.71
N GLN A 34 3.72 25.09 -8.83
CA GLN A 34 4.59 24.10 -9.48
C GLN A 34 5.78 23.70 -8.63
N VAL A 35 6.50 24.66 -8.05
CA VAL A 35 7.65 24.38 -7.19
C VAL A 35 7.21 23.58 -5.95
N THR A 36 6.09 23.97 -5.34
CA THR A 36 5.53 23.26 -4.17
C THR A 36 5.17 21.81 -4.52
N LEU A 37 4.51 21.59 -5.66
CA LEU A 37 4.16 20.24 -6.13
C LEU A 37 5.39 19.39 -6.46
N ALA A 38 6.45 19.99 -7.00
CA ALA A 38 7.70 19.30 -7.30
C ALA A 38 8.43 18.88 -6.01
N ILE A 39 8.52 19.76 -5.02
CA ILE A 39 9.08 19.45 -3.70
C ILE A 39 8.28 18.32 -3.04
N TRP A 40 6.95 18.41 -3.07
CA TRP A 40 6.08 17.39 -2.51
C TRP A 40 6.25 16.05 -3.24
N PHE A 41 6.41 16.05 -4.57
CA PHE A 41 6.69 14.83 -5.34
C PHE A 41 7.99 14.14 -4.87
N ILE A 42 9.07 14.91 -4.68
CA ILE A 42 10.35 14.36 -4.18
C ILE A 42 10.18 13.78 -2.78
N ALA A 43 9.47 14.48 -1.88
CA ALA A 43 9.17 13.97 -0.55
C ALA A 43 8.36 12.66 -0.60
N ALA A 44 7.34 12.59 -1.45
CA ALA A 44 6.54 11.38 -1.67
C ALA A 44 7.41 10.21 -2.17
N LEU A 45 8.31 10.47 -3.11
CA LEU A 45 9.23 9.47 -3.66
C LEU A 45 10.20 8.93 -2.58
N SER A 46 10.78 9.81 -1.76
CA SER A 46 11.65 9.42 -0.65
C SER A 46 10.91 8.57 0.40
N GLY A 47 9.66 8.92 0.71
CA GLY A 47 8.84 8.16 1.66
C GLY A 47 8.49 6.77 1.13
N LEU A 48 8.21 6.65 -0.18
CA LEU A 48 8.01 5.36 -0.83
C LEU A 48 9.28 4.51 -0.77
N TRP A 49 10.44 5.10 -1.07
CA TRP A 49 11.73 4.41 -0.99
C TRP A 49 12.00 3.85 0.41
N ALA A 50 11.84 4.67 1.45
CA ALA A 50 12.02 4.24 2.84
C ALA A 50 11.01 3.15 3.25
N SER A 51 9.78 3.23 2.72
CA SER A 51 8.75 2.22 2.98
C SER A 51 9.09 0.88 2.35
N ILE A 52 9.67 0.88 1.14
CA ILE A 52 10.13 -0.35 0.47
C ILE A 52 11.27 -0.99 1.25
N GLN A 53 12.26 -0.19 1.69
CA GLN A 53 13.35 -0.70 2.53
C GLN A 53 12.82 -1.33 3.82
N SER A 54 11.90 -0.67 4.50
CA SER A 54 11.32 -1.20 5.74
C SER A 54 10.44 -2.44 5.51
N GLY A 55 9.74 -2.50 4.39
CA GLY A 55 8.82 -3.60 4.07
C GLY A 55 9.47 -4.86 3.49
N LEU A 56 10.64 -4.74 2.87
CA LEU A 56 11.33 -5.86 2.21
C LEU A 56 12.70 -6.21 2.83
N LEU A 57 13.39 -5.25 3.46
CA LEU A 57 14.73 -5.41 4.02
C LEU A 57 14.77 -5.24 5.54
N GLY A 58 13.67 -4.80 6.15
CA GLY A 58 13.53 -4.81 7.60
C GLY A 58 13.51 -6.25 8.10
N ILE A 59 14.21 -6.55 9.19
CA ILE A 59 14.01 -7.80 9.93
C ILE A 59 12.57 -7.72 10.43
N PRO A 60 11.64 -8.54 9.89
CA PRO A 60 10.28 -8.50 10.35
C PRO A 60 10.31 -8.85 11.83
N ASP A 61 9.65 -8.06 12.67
CA ASP A 61 9.41 -8.44 14.05
C ASP A 61 8.61 -9.74 13.97
N MET A 62 9.27 -10.87 14.21
CA MET A 62 8.74 -12.18 13.83
C MET A 62 7.52 -12.57 14.69
N GLN A 63 7.07 -11.67 15.58
CA GLN A 63 5.98 -11.85 16.52
C GLN A 63 6.13 -13.15 17.33
N ILE A 64 7.38 -13.56 17.56
CA ILE A 64 7.70 -14.78 18.29
C ILE A 64 7.61 -14.45 19.76
N GLN A 65 6.46 -14.78 20.35
CA GLN A 65 6.17 -14.56 21.75
C GLN A 65 5.67 -15.89 22.35
N GLY A 66 6.28 -16.34 23.45
CA GLY A 66 5.96 -17.62 24.10
C GLY A 66 7.13 -18.62 24.13
N ASN A 67 6.98 -19.67 24.95
CA ASN A 67 7.97 -20.75 25.17
C ASN A 67 9.42 -20.28 25.45
N GLY A 68 9.60 -19.13 26.11
CA GLY A 68 10.94 -18.54 26.35
C GLY A 68 11.75 -18.27 25.08
N SER A 69 11.11 -18.26 23.91
CA SER A 69 11.76 -18.02 22.64
C SER A 69 12.11 -16.55 22.51
N THR A 70 13.25 -16.27 21.90
CA THR A 70 13.70 -14.92 21.54
C THR A 70 13.87 -14.84 20.04
N GLY A 71 13.98 -13.63 19.47
CA GLY A 71 14.21 -13.45 18.03
C GLY A 71 15.47 -14.14 17.48
N TYR A 72 16.38 -14.59 18.34
CA TYR A 72 17.61 -15.31 17.97
C TYR A 72 17.65 -16.76 18.44
N MET A 73 16.72 -17.18 19.29
CA MET A 73 16.69 -18.52 19.88
C MET A 73 15.27 -19.03 19.94
N LEU A 74 14.99 -20.03 19.11
CA LEU A 74 13.66 -20.54 18.87
C LEU A 74 13.50 -21.90 19.54
N ASN A 75 12.65 -21.96 20.56
CA ASN A 75 12.30 -23.19 21.23
C ASN A 75 11.07 -23.77 20.53
N TRP A 76 11.29 -24.63 19.53
CA TRP A 76 10.24 -25.15 18.67
C TRP A 76 9.42 -26.29 19.27
N MET A 77 9.96 -26.99 20.27
CA MET A 77 9.39 -28.23 20.78
C MET A 77 8.99 -28.07 22.25
N GLN A 78 7.71 -27.77 22.49
CA GLN A 78 7.11 -27.83 23.84
C GLN A 78 5.89 -28.74 23.91
N ASP A 79 5.54 -29.47 22.86
CA ASP A 79 4.32 -30.28 22.85
C ASP A 79 4.60 -31.76 23.10
N ARG A 80 4.38 -32.17 24.36
CA ARG A 80 3.77 -33.48 24.64
C ARG A 80 2.32 -33.22 25.03
N VAL A 81 1.42 -33.39 24.08
CA VAL A 81 -0.03 -33.27 24.32
C VAL A 81 -0.53 -34.62 24.83
N VAL A 82 -1.21 -34.64 25.98
CA VAL A 82 -1.76 -35.87 26.59
C VAL A 82 -3.13 -36.25 26.00
N SER A 83 -3.77 -35.34 25.26
CA SER A 83 -5.13 -35.50 24.71
C SER A 83 -5.22 -35.08 23.24
N GLU A 84 -6.33 -35.45 22.58
CA GLU A 84 -6.59 -35.05 21.19
C GLU A 84 -6.61 -33.52 21.03
N LEU A 85 -5.92 -33.06 19.98
CA LEU A 85 -5.82 -31.64 19.64
C LEU A 85 -7.16 -31.12 19.08
N PRO A 86 -7.56 -29.87 19.40
CA PRO A 86 -8.71 -29.24 18.76
C PRO A 86 -8.46 -29.13 17.25
N HIS A 87 -9.43 -29.57 16.45
CA HIS A 87 -9.35 -29.55 14.98
C HIS A 87 -9.78 -28.17 14.46
N PRO A 88 -8.88 -27.34 13.93
CA PRO A 88 -9.26 -26.07 13.33
C PRO A 88 -10.01 -26.33 12.02
N TRP A 89 -11.08 -25.57 11.77
CA TRP A 89 -11.75 -25.55 10.48
C TRP A 89 -11.26 -24.37 9.64
N VAL A 90 -11.02 -24.63 8.35
CA VAL A 90 -10.52 -23.61 7.40
C VAL A 90 -11.52 -23.48 6.26
N ILE A 91 -11.94 -22.25 5.98
CA ILE A 91 -12.73 -21.91 4.79
C ILE A 91 -11.74 -21.53 3.69
N SER A 92 -11.53 -22.44 2.74
CA SER A 92 -10.68 -22.20 1.57
C SER A 92 -11.55 -21.84 0.37
N LEU A 93 -11.37 -20.63 -0.16
CA LEU A 93 -11.97 -20.22 -1.42
C LEU A 93 -11.03 -20.54 -2.59
N HIS A 94 -11.55 -21.05 -3.70
CA HIS A 94 -10.72 -21.35 -4.86
C HIS A 94 -10.10 -20.08 -5.46
N ILE A 95 -8.83 -20.13 -5.85
CA ILE A 95 -8.07 -18.99 -6.41
C ILE A 95 -8.71 -18.35 -7.66
N PHE A 96 -9.62 -19.07 -8.33
CA PHE A 96 -10.34 -18.57 -9.50
C PHE A 96 -11.27 -17.41 -9.17
N PHE A 97 -11.88 -17.39 -7.98
CA PHE A 97 -12.74 -16.27 -7.58
C PHE A 97 -11.95 -14.96 -7.49
N PHE A 98 -10.78 -14.99 -6.87
CA PHE A 98 -9.88 -13.84 -6.82
C PHE A 98 -9.44 -13.41 -8.22
N LYS A 99 -9.04 -14.36 -9.07
CA LYS A 99 -8.63 -14.06 -10.46
C LYS A 99 -9.75 -13.44 -11.28
N GLY A 100 -10.98 -13.96 -11.15
CA GLY A 100 -12.16 -13.43 -11.83
C GLY A 100 -12.49 -12.02 -11.39
N LEU A 101 -12.45 -11.76 -10.07
CA LEU A 101 -12.65 -10.42 -9.51
C LEU A 101 -11.58 -9.43 -10.04
N MET A 102 -10.31 -9.83 -10.04
CA MET A 102 -9.22 -9.03 -10.59
C MET A 102 -9.39 -8.74 -12.08
N LEU A 103 -9.84 -9.73 -12.86
CA LEU A 103 -10.08 -9.58 -14.29
C LEU A 103 -11.23 -8.60 -14.55
N LEU A 104 -12.35 -8.74 -13.84
CA LEU A 104 -13.46 -7.80 -13.93
C LEU A 104 -13.03 -6.38 -13.56
N TRP A 105 -12.21 -6.23 -12.52
CA TRP A 105 -11.69 -4.94 -12.09
C TRP A 105 -10.75 -4.32 -13.14
N ALA A 106 -9.86 -5.12 -13.74
CA ALA A 106 -8.96 -4.66 -14.80
C ALA A 106 -9.74 -4.25 -16.06
N LEU A 107 -10.76 -5.02 -16.46
CA LEU A 107 -11.65 -4.65 -17.57
C LEU A 107 -12.40 -3.35 -17.29
N TRP A 108 -12.90 -3.16 -16.06
CA TRP A 108 -13.56 -1.94 -15.66
C TRP A 108 -12.63 -0.72 -15.73
N LEU A 109 -11.39 -0.86 -15.24
CA LEU A 109 -10.39 0.21 -15.37
C LEU A 109 -10.05 0.51 -16.83
N ALA A 110 -9.81 -0.51 -17.65
CA ALA A 110 -9.52 -0.33 -19.06
C ALA A 110 -10.66 0.43 -19.78
N TYR A 111 -11.90 0.03 -19.54
CA TYR A 111 -13.09 0.70 -20.06
C TYR A 111 -13.20 2.16 -19.57
N SER A 112 -13.02 2.39 -18.27
CA SER A 112 -13.08 3.72 -17.65
C SER A 112 -11.99 4.67 -18.20
N LEU A 113 -10.78 4.14 -18.41
CA LEU A 113 -9.65 4.91 -18.93
C LEU A 113 -9.87 5.30 -20.40
N ILE A 114 -10.33 4.35 -21.23
CA ILE A 114 -10.54 4.56 -22.68
C ILE A 114 -11.73 5.48 -22.96
N LEU A 115 -12.88 5.29 -22.31
CA LEU A 115 -14.09 6.06 -22.67
C LEU A 115 -14.25 7.38 -21.91
N ARG A 116 -13.66 7.53 -20.73
CA ARG A 116 -14.06 8.61 -19.80
C ARG A 116 -12.93 9.52 -19.35
N TRP A 117 -11.68 9.08 -19.41
CA TRP A 117 -10.53 9.86 -18.93
C TRP A 117 -9.65 10.41 -20.05
N LEU A 118 -9.73 9.82 -21.23
CA LEU A 118 -9.02 10.26 -22.43
C LEU A 118 -10.05 10.63 -23.52
N PRO A 119 -10.64 11.84 -23.50
CA PRO A 119 -11.12 12.45 -24.74
C PRO A 119 -9.94 12.82 -25.65
#